data_AF-A0A3L8C6Z1-F1
#
_entry.id   AF-A0A3L8C6Z1-F1
#
_cell.length_a   1.000
_cell.length_b   1.000
_cell.length_c   1.000
_cell.angle_alpha   90.00
_cell.angle_beta   90.00
_cell.angle_gamma   90.00
#
_symmetry.space_group_name_H-M   'P 1'
#
loop_
_entity.id
_entity.type
_entity.pdbx_description
1 polymer ?
#
loop_
_entity_poly.entity_id
_entity_poly.type
_entity_poly.pdbx_seq_one_letter_code
_entity_poly.pdbx_strand_id
1 'polypeptide(L)'
;MFCITLIADLFGAPTVPDPEAPDKSDRKPAARRRGRKPAAADERKDRVIQARVPEDLEATLKQAAEKRRMSVSHLIRNVLEDTFTLVDNIVADSSALVEQVSRDAKRVAASVRGECDPPKTNAEALLDSVDAWQDVIVNKPGQCIECGKGLKRGQRAYRGLSPLQQPDTPAVWLCTDCLEQM
;
A
#
# COMPACT_ATOMS: atom_id res chain seq x y z
N MET A 1 52.59 -5.35 -11.48
CA MET A 1 53.98 -5.77 -11.80
C MET A 1 54.72 -5.94 -10.49
N PHE A 2 54.80 -7.17 -9.99
CA PHE A 2 55.58 -7.75 -8.87
C PHE A 2 54.92 -9.13 -8.66
N CYS A 3 55.27 -10.19 -9.41
CA CYS A 3 56.43 -11.08 -9.23
C CYS A 3 56.60 -11.60 -7.81
N ILE A 4 55.91 -12.70 -7.47
CA ILE A 4 56.48 -13.79 -6.67
C ILE A 4 56.00 -15.12 -7.28
N THR A 5 56.92 -15.76 -7.99
CA THR A 5 56.98 -17.18 -8.34
C THR A 5 57.84 -17.90 -7.30
N LEU A 6 57.81 -19.25 -7.32
CA LEU A 6 58.61 -20.26 -6.57
C LEU A 6 57.99 -20.68 -5.21
N ILE A 7 57.78 -21.97 -4.87
CA ILE A 7 58.61 -23.18 -5.07
C ILE A 7 57.78 -24.49 -4.96
N ALA A 8 58.14 -25.46 -5.82
CA ALA A 8 58.14 -26.94 -5.73
C ALA A 8 56.88 -27.71 -5.29
N ASP A 9 56.28 -28.57 -6.13
CA ASP A 9 56.78 -29.86 -6.67
C ASP A 9 57.18 -30.88 -5.59
N LEU A 10 56.22 -31.73 -5.21
CA LEU A 10 56.47 -32.99 -4.53
C LEU A 10 55.42 -34.05 -4.95
N PHE A 11 55.93 -35.12 -5.58
CA PHE A 11 55.30 -36.42 -5.88
C PHE A 11 54.21 -36.42 -6.97
N GLY A 12 54.32 -37.15 -8.07
CA GLY A 12 55.04 -38.40 -8.34
C GLY A 12 54.06 -39.31 -9.08
N ALA A 13 54.06 -39.25 -10.42
CA ALA A 13 53.23 -40.12 -11.27
C ALA A 13 53.99 -41.41 -11.60
N PRO A 14 53.30 -42.55 -11.61
CA PRO A 14 53.60 -43.61 -12.54
C PRO A 14 52.42 -43.87 -13.49
N THR A 15 52.71 -43.74 -14.79
CA THR A 15 51.96 -44.30 -15.93
C THR A 15 51.92 -45.83 -15.80
N VAL A 16 50.86 -46.56 -16.20
CA VAL A 16 50.57 -47.21 -17.51
C VAL A 16 49.46 -48.27 -17.21
N PRO A 17 48.69 -48.93 -18.13
CA PRO A 17 47.97 -48.53 -19.36
C PRO A 17 46.43 -48.75 -19.26
N ASP A 18 45.66 -48.21 -20.20
CA ASP A 18 44.33 -48.72 -20.62
C ASP A 18 44.57 -49.86 -21.63
N PRO A 19 43.87 -51.02 -21.58
CA PRO A 19 42.54 -51.10 -22.18
C PRO A 19 41.59 -52.14 -21.55
N GLU A 20 40.28 -51.86 -21.49
CA GLU A 20 39.21 -52.72 -22.05
C GLU A 20 37.80 -52.23 -21.66
N ALA A 21 36.89 -52.33 -22.62
CA ALA A 21 35.54 -51.79 -22.63
C ALA A 21 34.63 -52.36 -21.51
N PRO A 22 33.54 -51.63 -21.14
CA PRO A 22 32.76 -51.93 -19.95
C PRO A 22 31.82 -53.13 -20.13
N ASP A 23 31.90 -54.09 -19.21
CA ASP A 23 30.87 -55.10 -19.03
C ASP A 23 29.58 -54.45 -18.52
N LYS A 24 28.52 -54.66 -19.30
CA LYS A 24 27.18 -54.12 -19.09
C LYS A 24 26.30 -55.21 -18.51
N SER A 25 26.31 -55.39 -17.19
CA SER A 25 25.10 -55.83 -16.49
C SER A 25 25.17 -55.52 -15.00
N ASP A 26 24.01 -55.15 -14.47
CA ASP A 26 23.70 -55.19 -13.04
C ASP A 26 24.23 -54.08 -12.12
N ARG A 27 24.11 -52.81 -12.55
CA ARG A 27 23.78 -51.74 -11.60
C ARG A 27 22.29 -51.46 -11.60
N LYS A 28 21.60 -52.17 -10.69
CA LYS A 28 20.21 -51.93 -10.28
C LYS A 28 19.96 -50.42 -10.15
N PRO A 29 19.02 -49.81 -10.89
CA PRO A 29 18.80 -48.38 -10.80
C PRO A 29 18.30 -48.06 -9.40
N ALA A 30 19.10 -47.29 -8.65
CA ALA A 30 18.68 -46.73 -7.37
C ALA A 30 17.35 -46.00 -7.60
N ALA A 31 16.34 -46.41 -6.82
CA ALA A 31 14.97 -45.98 -6.96
C ALA A 31 14.89 -44.46 -7.16
N ARG A 32 14.26 -44.04 -8.27
CA ARG A 32 13.94 -42.64 -8.54
C ARG A 32 13.19 -42.10 -7.33
N ARG A 33 13.83 -41.25 -6.53
CA ARG A 33 13.15 -40.48 -5.50
C ARG A 33 12.03 -39.71 -6.21
N ARG A 34 10.78 -40.11 -5.99
CA ARG A 34 9.59 -39.33 -6.37
C ARG A 34 9.61 -38.06 -5.54
N GLY A 35 10.40 -37.08 -5.98
CA GLY A 35 10.22 -35.70 -5.56
C GLY A 35 8.95 -35.17 -6.20
N ARG A 36 8.14 -34.45 -5.41
CA ARG A 36 7.02 -33.66 -5.91
C ARG A 36 7.51 -32.76 -7.06
N LYS A 37 6.73 -32.66 -8.15
CA LYS A 37 7.03 -31.76 -9.26
C LYS A 37 7.32 -30.37 -8.68
N PRO A 38 8.42 -29.69 -9.05
CA PRO A 38 8.77 -28.40 -8.49
C PRO A 38 7.57 -27.46 -8.64
N ALA A 39 7.22 -26.77 -7.55
CA ALA A 39 6.17 -25.76 -7.52
C ALA A 39 6.38 -24.75 -8.67
N ALA A 40 5.28 -24.26 -9.23
CA ALA A 40 5.32 -23.29 -10.30
C ALA A 40 6.15 -22.06 -9.87
N ALA A 41 6.75 -21.35 -10.82
CA ALA A 41 7.76 -20.33 -10.53
C ALA A 41 7.24 -19.17 -9.65
N ASP A 42 5.92 -18.99 -9.61
CA ASP A 42 5.14 -18.07 -8.79
C ASP A 42 4.90 -18.55 -7.34
N GLU A 43 4.81 -19.86 -7.10
CA GLU A 43 4.69 -20.46 -5.75
C GLU A 43 6.03 -20.55 -4.99
N ARG A 44 7.14 -20.22 -5.63
CA ARG A 44 8.44 -20.16 -4.96
C ARG A 44 8.52 -18.90 -4.11
N LYS A 45 8.47 -19.08 -2.79
CA LYS A 45 8.49 -18.01 -1.77
C LYS A 45 9.65 -17.01 -1.90
N ASP A 46 10.75 -17.38 -2.58
CA ASP A 46 11.93 -16.54 -2.73
C ASP A 46 12.24 -16.27 -4.20
N ARG A 47 11.95 -15.04 -4.66
CA ARG A 47 12.49 -14.50 -5.91
C ARG A 47 13.86 -13.91 -5.62
N VAL A 48 14.89 -14.39 -6.32
CA VAL A 48 16.27 -13.90 -6.17
C VAL A 48 16.48 -12.68 -7.07
N ILE A 49 16.90 -11.57 -6.46
CA ILE A 49 17.28 -10.34 -7.16
C ILE A 49 18.81 -10.22 -7.11
N GLN A 50 19.45 -10.10 -8.27
CA GLN A 50 20.89 -9.84 -8.38
C GLN A 50 21.13 -8.34 -8.50
N ALA A 51 22.00 -7.79 -7.67
CA ALA A 51 22.39 -6.38 -7.67
C ALA A 51 23.92 -6.25 -7.77
N ARG A 52 24.40 -5.18 -8.40
CA ARG A 52 25.82 -4.81 -8.37
C ARG A 52 26.07 -3.95 -7.15
N VAL A 53 27.01 -4.37 -6.30
CA VAL A 53 27.32 -3.71 -5.03
C VAL A 53 28.83 -3.48 -4.95
N PRO A 54 29.31 -2.26 -4.62
CA PRO A 54 30.74 -2.01 -4.39
C PRO A 54 31.28 -2.86 -3.23
N GLU A 55 32.56 -3.27 -3.31
CA GLU A 55 33.18 -4.18 -2.33
C GLU A 55 33.11 -3.63 -0.89
N ASP A 56 33.35 -2.33 -0.72
CA ASP A 56 33.29 -1.66 0.60
C ASP A 56 31.88 -1.74 1.21
N LEU A 57 30.84 -1.59 0.39
CA LEU A 57 29.45 -1.68 0.84
C LEU A 57 29.09 -3.12 1.21
N GLU A 58 29.56 -4.10 0.43
CA GLU A 58 29.35 -5.53 0.73
C GLU A 58 29.99 -5.92 2.07
N ALA A 59 31.23 -5.49 2.31
CA ALA A 59 31.93 -5.74 3.58
C ALA A 59 31.16 -5.12 4.77
N THR A 60 30.68 -3.89 4.60
CA THR A 60 29.86 -3.19 5.60
C THR A 60 28.55 -3.93 5.89
N LEU A 61 27.86 -4.41 4.85
CA LEU A 61 26.61 -5.17 4.99
C LEU A 61 26.83 -6.49 5.73
N LYS A 62 27.92 -7.22 5.43
CA LYS A 62 28.29 -8.45 6.16
C LYS A 62 28.54 -8.17 7.64
N GLN A 63 29.31 -7.12 7.96
CA GLN A 63 29.61 -6.76 9.34
C GLN A 63 28.35 -6.32 10.11
N ALA A 64 27.46 -5.56 9.46
CA ALA A 64 26.20 -5.13 10.05
C ALA A 64 25.25 -6.31 10.32
N ALA A 65 25.21 -7.28 9.41
CA ALA A 65 24.40 -8.49 9.56
C ALA A 65 24.91 -9.37 10.72
N GLU A 66 26.23 -9.53 10.84
CA GLU A 66 26.87 -10.28 11.93
C GLU A 66 26.57 -9.65 13.30
N LYS A 67 26.72 -8.33 13.43
CA LYS A 67 26.40 -7.60 14.68
C LYS A 67 24.95 -7.80 15.12
N ARG A 68 24.02 -7.91 14.17
CA ARG A 68 22.59 -8.12 14.43
C ARG A 68 22.19 -9.61 14.48
N ARG A 69 23.15 -10.53 14.30
CA ARG A 69 22.92 -12.00 14.23
C ARG A 69 21.89 -12.40 13.16
N MET A 70 21.95 -11.76 12.01
CA MET A 70 21.03 -11.99 10.89
C MET A 70 21.82 -12.37 9.63
N SER A 71 21.16 -12.98 8.63
CA SER A 71 21.76 -13.10 7.30
C SER A 71 21.72 -11.76 6.58
N VAL A 72 22.67 -11.53 5.67
CA VAL A 72 22.71 -10.30 4.85
C VAL A 72 21.40 -10.11 4.06
N SER A 73 20.83 -11.19 3.54
CA SER A 73 19.54 -11.15 2.83
C SER A 73 18.39 -10.66 3.72
N HIS A 74 18.33 -11.14 4.98
CA HIS A 74 17.33 -10.70 5.94
C HIS A 74 17.54 -9.24 6.33
N LEU A 75 18.79 -8.83 6.58
CA LEU A 75 19.10 -7.43 6.87
C LEU A 75 18.65 -6.49 5.76
N ILE A 76 18.98 -6.82 4.51
CA ILE A 76 18.59 -6.01 3.34
C ILE A 76 17.08 -5.94 3.23
N ARG A 77 16.37 -7.06 3.42
CA ARG A 77 14.90 -7.08 3.40
C ARG A 77 14.33 -6.09 4.41
N ASN A 78 14.76 -6.17 5.67
CA ASN A 78 14.23 -5.32 6.74
C ASN A 78 14.53 -3.84 6.47
N VAL A 79 15.77 -3.51 6.07
CA VAL A 79 16.14 -2.13 5.77
C VAL A 79 15.30 -1.57 4.62
N LEU A 80 15.09 -2.36 3.55
CA LEU A 80 14.25 -1.92 2.44
C LEU A 80 12.80 -1.72 2.89
N GLU A 81 12.21 -2.69 3.60
CA GLU A 81 10.86 -2.59 4.15
C GLU A 81 10.70 -1.37 5.08
N ASP A 82 11.66 -1.13 5.96
CA ASP A 82 11.69 0.02 6.87
C ASP A 82 11.78 1.35 6.10
N THR A 83 12.64 1.42 5.07
CA THR A 83 12.80 2.64 4.26
C THR A 83 11.57 2.97 3.44
N PHE A 84 10.91 1.97 2.85
CA PHE A 84 9.67 2.19 2.10
C PHE A 84 8.54 2.62 3.04
N THR A 85 8.39 1.96 4.19
CA THR A 85 7.39 2.34 5.18
C THR A 85 7.60 3.79 5.66
N LEU A 86 8.85 4.19 5.91
CA LEU A 86 9.17 5.55 6.32
C LEU A 86 8.81 6.57 5.22
N VAL A 87 9.17 6.30 3.97
CA VAL A 87 8.88 7.20 2.84
C VAL A 87 7.37 7.31 2.61
N ASP A 88 6.64 6.19 2.64
CA ASP A 88 5.19 6.17 2.44
C ASP A 88 4.47 7.00 3.51
N ASN A 89 4.91 6.91 4.77
CA ASN A 89 4.37 7.73 5.86
C ASN A 89 4.66 9.23 5.65
N ILE A 90 5.88 9.59 5.23
CA ILE A 90 6.23 11.00 4.97
C ILE A 90 5.40 11.57 3.81
N VAL A 91 5.17 10.78 2.76
CA VAL A 91 4.35 11.18 1.62
C VAL A 91 2.89 11.36 2.04
N ALA A 92 2.36 10.45 2.86
CA ALA A 92 1.01 10.56 3.41
C ALA A 92 0.85 11.79 4.33
N ASP A 93 1.84 12.07 5.18
CA ASP A 93 1.83 13.26 6.03
C ASP A 93 1.90 14.54 5.21
N SER A 94 2.73 14.56 4.16
CA SER A 94 2.89 15.71 3.27
C SER A 94 1.60 16.00 2.49
N SER A 95 0.91 14.98 1.99
CA SER A 95 -0.38 15.17 1.31
C SER A 95 -1.47 15.66 2.27
N ALA A 96 -1.54 15.10 3.47
CA ALA A 96 -2.47 15.54 4.51
C ALA A 96 -2.24 17.01 4.91
N LEU A 97 -0.97 17.42 5.06
CA LEU A 97 -0.61 18.80 5.35
C LEU A 97 -1.00 19.76 4.21
N VAL A 98 -0.79 19.38 2.95
CA VAL A 98 -1.21 20.19 1.79
C VAL A 98 -2.73 20.35 1.75
N GLU A 99 -3.49 19.30 2.05
CA GLU A 99 -4.96 19.38 2.14
C GLU A 99 -5.44 20.25 3.30
N GLN A 100 -4.74 20.24 4.44
CA GLN A 100 -5.04 21.12 5.57
C GLN A 100 -4.72 22.57 5.23
N VAL A 101 -3.53 22.85 4.72
CA VAL A 101 -3.08 24.19 4.33
C VAL A 101 -3.96 24.76 3.22
N SER A 102 -4.37 23.97 2.24
CA SER A 102 -5.27 24.43 1.17
C SER A 102 -6.68 24.75 1.69
N ARG A 103 -7.21 23.97 2.65
CA ARG A 103 -8.47 24.30 3.34
C ARG A 103 -8.35 25.57 4.17
N ASP A 104 -7.28 25.72 4.92
CA ASP A 104 -7.05 26.90 5.75
C ASP A 104 -6.82 28.14 4.89
N ALA A 105 -6.06 28.04 3.80
CA ALA A 105 -5.90 29.10 2.82
C ALA A 105 -7.23 29.49 2.16
N LYS A 106 -8.11 28.53 1.83
CA LYS A 106 -9.46 28.81 1.34
C LYS A 106 -10.32 29.51 2.40
N ARG A 107 -10.28 29.06 3.66
CA ARG A 107 -11.02 29.67 4.76
C ARG A 107 -10.56 31.10 5.05
N VAL A 108 -9.24 31.34 5.02
CA VAL A 108 -8.64 32.67 5.18
C VAL A 108 -8.93 33.55 3.97
N ALA A 109 -8.86 33.02 2.75
CA ALA A 109 -9.25 33.77 1.56
C ALA A 109 -10.74 34.15 1.58
N ALA A 110 -11.62 33.27 2.09
CA ALA A 110 -13.02 33.57 2.28
C ALA A 110 -13.26 34.65 3.35
N SER A 111 -12.50 34.63 4.45
CA SER A 111 -12.62 35.65 5.50
C SER A 111 -12.05 37.02 5.09
N VAL A 112 -11.04 37.06 4.23
CA VAL A 112 -10.44 38.31 3.72
C VAL A 112 -11.23 38.88 2.54
N ARG A 113 -11.88 38.04 1.73
CA ARG A 113 -12.69 38.51 0.59
C ARG A 113 -13.95 39.27 0.97
N GLY A 114 -14.38 39.24 2.24
CA GLY A 114 -15.48 40.09 2.71
C GLY A 114 -16.69 40.05 1.78
N GLU A 115 -17.02 38.88 1.23
CA GLU A 115 -18.26 38.71 0.50
C GLU A 115 -19.35 38.63 1.57
N CYS A 116 -19.94 39.78 1.85
CA CYS A 116 -21.24 39.90 2.48
C CYS A 116 -22.28 39.27 1.54
N ASP A 117 -22.25 37.94 1.43
CA ASP A 117 -23.49 37.22 1.20
C ASP A 117 -24.40 37.58 2.39
N PRO A 118 -25.69 37.93 2.21
CA PRO A 118 -26.60 38.04 3.35
C PRO A 118 -26.47 36.76 4.17
N PRO A 119 -26.76 36.76 5.48
CA PRO A 119 -26.77 35.53 6.25
C PRO A 119 -27.77 34.58 5.59
N LYS A 120 -27.30 33.73 4.68
CA LYS A 120 -28.04 32.63 4.09
C LYS A 120 -28.61 31.93 5.28
N THR A 121 -29.94 31.84 5.31
CA THR A 121 -30.61 31.16 6.40
C THR A 121 -29.93 29.80 6.55
N ASN A 122 -29.75 29.29 7.77
CA ASN A 122 -29.03 28.03 7.99
C ASN A 122 -29.51 26.90 7.03
N ALA A 123 -30.75 26.99 6.53
CA ALA A 123 -31.32 26.12 5.52
C ALA A 123 -30.60 26.12 4.15
N GLU A 124 -30.35 27.28 3.54
CA GLU A 124 -29.72 27.39 2.22
C GLU A 124 -28.26 26.95 2.24
N ALA A 125 -27.53 27.32 3.30
CA ALA A 125 -26.15 26.86 3.50
C ALA A 125 -26.07 25.34 3.71
N LEU A 126 -27.08 24.74 4.36
CA LEU A 126 -27.17 23.29 4.51
C LEU A 126 -27.50 22.59 3.19
N LEU A 127 -28.37 23.17 2.35
CA LEU A 127 -28.68 22.67 1.01
C LEU A 127 -27.46 22.71 0.09
N ASP A 128 -26.72 23.83 0.07
CA ASP A 128 -25.49 23.99 -0.71
C ASP A 128 -24.39 22.96 -0.32
N SER A 129 -24.47 22.39 0.89
CA SER A 129 -23.51 21.40 1.40
C SER A 129 -23.82 19.93 1.01
N VAL A 130 -24.97 19.69 0.37
CA VAL A 130 -25.40 18.34 -0.02
C VAL A 130 -24.81 17.95 -1.37
N ASP A 131 -23.99 16.89 -1.39
CA ASP A 131 -23.37 16.37 -2.61
C ASP A 131 -24.34 15.48 -3.42
N ALA A 132 -25.23 14.77 -2.74
CA ALA A 132 -26.15 13.81 -3.37
C ALA A 132 -27.40 13.53 -2.52
N TRP A 133 -28.44 13.01 -3.16
CA TRP A 133 -29.71 12.63 -2.53
C TRP A 133 -29.92 11.12 -2.50
N GLN A 134 -30.19 10.58 -1.31
CA GLN A 134 -30.53 9.17 -1.12
C GLN A 134 -32.00 9.01 -0.74
N ASP A 135 -32.74 8.19 -1.49
CA ASP A 135 -34.09 7.77 -1.14
C ASP A 135 -34.06 6.83 0.06
N VAL A 136 -34.79 7.18 1.12
CA VAL A 136 -34.86 6.44 2.38
C VAL A 136 -36.27 6.46 2.96
N ILE A 137 -36.56 5.49 3.84
CA ILE A 137 -37.75 5.50 4.68
C ILE A 137 -37.42 6.18 6.01
N VAL A 138 -38.15 7.24 6.33
CA VAL A 138 -37.93 8.07 7.52
C VAL A 138 -38.23 7.28 8.80
N ASN A 139 -37.29 7.21 9.75
CA ASN A 139 -37.49 6.51 11.03
C ASN A 139 -37.78 7.47 12.20
N LYS A 140 -37.09 8.63 12.20
CA LYS A 140 -37.31 9.73 13.16
C LYS A 140 -38.01 10.87 12.42
N PRO A 141 -39.04 11.50 13.00
CA PRO A 141 -39.72 12.61 12.34
C PRO A 141 -38.72 13.73 12.03
N GLY A 142 -38.85 14.32 10.84
CA GLY A 142 -38.01 15.40 10.35
C GLY A 142 -38.86 16.44 9.61
N GLN A 143 -38.23 17.48 9.07
CA GLN A 143 -38.90 18.49 8.27
C GLN A 143 -38.17 18.66 6.95
N CYS A 144 -38.91 18.81 5.86
CA CYS A 144 -38.35 19.21 4.58
C CYS A 144 -37.73 20.60 4.72
N ILE A 145 -36.49 20.76 4.25
CA ILE A 145 -35.74 22.01 4.38
C ILE A 145 -36.27 23.13 3.46
N GLU A 146 -36.89 22.76 2.34
CA GLU A 146 -37.48 23.70 1.37
C GLU A 146 -38.89 24.14 1.78
N CYS A 147 -39.83 23.21 1.89
CA CYS A 147 -41.24 23.53 2.13
C CYS A 147 -41.67 23.47 3.62
N GLY A 148 -40.78 23.06 4.53
CA GLY A 148 -41.10 22.91 5.96
C GLY A 148 -42.07 21.76 6.28
N LYS A 149 -42.51 20.97 5.29
CA LYS A 149 -43.44 19.85 5.47
C LYS A 149 -42.85 18.81 6.41
N GLY A 150 -43.60 18.45 7.46
CA GLY A 150 -43.21 17.41 8.40
C GLY A 150 -43.20 16.02 7.75
N LEU A 151 -42.06 15.34 7.83
CA LEU A 151 -41.87 13.98 7.36
C LEU A 151 -42.20 12.99 8.47
N LYS A 152 -43.19 12.12 8.22
CA LYS A 152 -43.64 11.13 9.19
C LYS A 152 -42.76 9.89 9.16
N ARG A 153 -42.70 9.18 10.29
CA ARG A 153 -42.09 7.85 10.35
C ARG A 153 -42.78 6.92 9.33
N GLY A 154 -42.00 6.21 8.53
CA GLY A 154 -42.48 5.30 7.48
C GLY A 154 -42.71 5.97 6.11
N GLN A 155 -42.60 7.30 6.02
CA GLN A 155 -42.72 8.01 4.74
C GLN A 155 -41.40 7.93 3.95
N ARG A 156 -41.50 7.83 2.61
CA ARG A 156 -40.34 7.98 1.74
C ARG A 156 -39.95 9.45 1.63
N ALA A 157 -38.67 9.72 1.81
CA ALA A 157 -38.09 11.05 1.70
C ALA A 157 -36.63 10.93 1.28
N TYR A 158 -36.04 12.04 0.87
CA TYR A 158 -34.66 12.08 0.44
C TYR A 158 -33.78 12.67 1.53
N ARG A 159 -32.70 11.95 1.85
CA ARG A 159 -31.69 12.41 2.79
C ARG A 159 -30.49 12.91 2.02
N GLY A 160 -30.03 14.12 2.35
CA GLY A 160 -28.79 14.67 1.80
C GLY A 160 -27.58 13.91 2.32
N LEU A 161 -26.67 13.56 1.41
CA LEU A 161 -25.34 13.05 1.69
C LEU A 161 -24.36 14.23 1.60
N SER A 162 -23.60 14.49 2.65
CA SER A 162 -22.58 15.54 2.66
C SER A 162 -21.21 14.95 3.00
N PRO A 163 -20.10 15.54 2.52
CA PRO A 163 -18.77 15.01 2.76
C PRO A 163 -18.32 15.27 4.22
N LEU A 164 -19.01 16.19 4.91
CA LEU A 164 -18.82 16.56 6.30
C LEU A 164 -19.86 15.91 7.23
N GLN A 165 -20.40 14.73 6.87
CA GLN A 165 -21.42 14.07 7.67
C GLN A 165 -20.84 13.50 8.98
N GLN A 166 -20.71 14.38 9.97
CA GLN A 166 -20.33 14.06 11.34
C GLN A 166 -21.58 13.68 12.14
N PRO A 167 -21.43 12.99 13.29
CA PRO A 167 -22.57 12.64 14.15
C PRO A 167 -23.40 13.82 14.62
N ASP A 168 -22.80 15.02 14.67
CA ASP A 168 -23.41 16.26 15.17
C ASP A 168 -23.97 17.16 14.06
N THR A 169 -23.78 16.79 12.78
CA THR A 169 -24.32 17.56 11.66
C THR A 169 -25.81 17.24 11.49
N PRO A 170 -26.71 18.25 11.47
CA PRO A 170 -28.13 18.01 11.28
C PRO A 170 -28.39 17.37 9.92
N ALA A 171 -29.19 16.29 9.90
CA ALA A 171 -29.55 15.64 8.65
C ALA A 171 -30.47 16.55 7.83
N VAL A 172 -30.08 16.79 6.57
CA VAL A 172 -30.89 17.53 5.61
C VAL A 172 -31.90 16.59 4.96
N TRP A 173 -33.16 17.03 4.88
CA TRP A 173 -34.27 16.24 4.36
C TRP A 173 -35.04 17.00 3.27
N LEU A 174 -35.45 16.28 2.23
CA LEU A 174 -36.37 16.75 1.20
C LEU A 174 -37.56 15.80 1.03
N CYS A 175 -38.74 16.36 0.78
CA CYS A 175 -39.89 15.56 0.34
C CYS A 175 -39.80 15.26 -1.17
N THR A 176 -40.56 14.25 -1.60
CA THR A 176 -40.66 13.86 -3.02
C THR A 176 -41.04 15.03 -3.91
N ASP A 177 -42.03 15.81 -3.49
CA ASP A 177 -42.57 16.93 -4.28
C ASP A 177 -41.52 18.03 -4.53
N CYS A 178 -40.64 18.30 -3.55
CA CYS A 178 -39.61 19.33 -3.67
C CYS A 178 -38.41 18.85 -4.49
N LEU A 179 -38.02 17.57 -4.37
CA LEU A 179 -36.92 17.03 -5.16
C LEU A 179 -37.26 16.99 -6.65
N GLU A 180 -38.51 16.69 -7.01
CA GLU A 180 -38.97 16.66 -8.41
C GLU A 180 -39.06 18.06 -9.05
N GLN A 181 -39.05 19.12 -8.24
CA GLN A 181 -39.13 20.51 -8.70
C GLN A 181 -37.77 21.22 -8.79
N MET A 182 -36.69 20.56 -8.35
CA MET A 182 -35.31 21.03 -8.50
C MET A 182 -34.76 20.74 -9.89
#